data_AF-W7WDF1-F1
#
_entry.id   AF-W7WDF1-F1
#
_cell.length_a   1.000
_cell.length_b   1.000
_cell.length_c   1.000
_cell.angle_alpha   90.00
_cell.angle_beta   90.00
_cell.angle_gamma   90.00
#
_symmetry.space_group_name_H-M   'P 1'
#
loop_
_entity.id
_entity.type
_entity.pdbx_description
1 polymer ?
#
loop_
_entity_poly.entity_id
_entity_poly.type
_entity_poly.pdbx_seq_one_letter_code
_entity_poly.pdbx_strand_id
1 'polypeptide(L)'
;MSAARAAARNKPVVVVKAGRAGNGIHAAASHTGALAGSDVVFDAAIRRAGMLRVDTLQELFTAAETLARFRGGHDGTLTIVTNGGGAGVMAADAASLAGIPLRELGPELLSRLDAGLPATWSHANPIDIIGDAPVQRYTDTLRALLADRDTGAVLFLHAPTAIVRSDDIARACAPIVRPDADRVMACWLGDAAVTDARRIFEEAGVADYATPEEAVHAFASVVTYRRNQALLTEAPTASENGPPAVDAARTVIARALDAGREMLDESEAKAVLVAYGIPVVKTLAVDASADAAEDAARTLGYPVALKIRSRDISHKSDVGGVALDLCDGAAVRDATDSMLSRIRGSRPQARIDGFTVQAMGKRPLAQELIVGASIDRCSGR
;
A
#
# COMPACT_ATOMS: atom_id res chain seq x y z
N MET A 1 10.58 -5.48 16.61
CA MET A 1 10.45 -4.35 15.66
C MET A 1 11.38 -3.17 15.95
N SER A 2 11.62 -2.76 17.21
CA SER A 2 12.48 -1.60 17.52
C SER A 2 13.91 -1.69 16.95
N ALA A 3 14.56 -2.86 17.07
CA ALA A 3 15.88 -3.09 16.47
C ALA A 3 15.87 -2.99 14.94
N ALA A 4 14.84 -3.55 14.28
CA ALA A 4 14.69 -3.48 12.83
C ALA A 4 14.52 -2.04 12.34
N ARG A 5 13.71 -1.23 13.05
CA ARG A 5 13.57 0.20 12.77
C ARG A 5 14.89 0.95 12.96
N ALA A 6 15.64 0.65 14.02
CA ALA A 6 16.95 1.26 14.26
C ALA A 6 17.95 0.91 13.14
N ALA A 7 17.96 -0.33 12.67
CA ALA A 7 18.79 -0.74 11.53
C ALA A 7 18.39 -0.01 10.24
N ALA A 8 17.09 -0.03 9.91
CA ALA A 8 16.53 0.57 8.69
C ALA A 8 16.67 2.10 8.62
N ARG A 9 16.83 2.78 9.76
CA ARG A 9 17.15 4.23 9.79
C ARG A 9 18.57 4.55 9.34
N ASN A 10 19.49 3.62 9.50
CA ASN A 10 20.91 3.85 9.28
C ASN A 10 21.43 3.23 7.99
N LYS A 11 20.82 2.12 7.55
CA LYS A 11 21.23 1.37 6.35
C LYS A 11 20.00 0.79 5.66
N PRO A 12 20.05 0.61 4.33
CA PRO A 12 19.05 -0.19 3.63
C PRO A 12 18.99 -1.60 4.23
N VAL A 13 17.77 -2.07 4.51
CA VAL A 13 17.51 -3.43 4.99
C VAL A 13 16.54 -4.07 4.01
N VAL A 14 16.98 -5.15 3.39
CA VAL A 14 16.21 -5.94 2.43
C VAL A 14 15.83 -7.28 3.09
N VAL A 15 14.58 -7.70 2.92
CA VAL A 15 14.00 -8.87 3.59
C VAL A 15 13.44 -9.83 2.55
N VAL A 16 13.92 -11.07 2.56
CA VAL A 16 13.30 -12.20 1.86
C VAL A 16 12.55 -13.05 2.89
N LYS A 17 11.24 -13.20 2.73
CA LYS A 17 10.40 -13.97 3.66
C LYS A 17 10.00 -15.32 3.05
N ALA A 18 10.51 -16.40 3.62
CA ALA A 18 10.03 -17.76 3.34
C ALA A 18 8.69 -18.04 4.04
N GLY A 19 7.90 -19.00 3.51
CA GLY A 19 6.64 -19.41 4.12
C GLY A 19 5.54 -18.35 4.08
N ARG A 20 5.34 -17.74 2.90
CA ARG A 20 4.37 -16.65 2.66
C ARG A 20 3.07 -17.10 1.99
N ALA A 21 3.09 -18.24 1.30
CA ALA A 21 1.97 -18.75 0.51
C ALA A 21 1.59 -20.16 0.96
N GLY A 22 0.34 -20.59 0.69
CA GLY A 22 -0.30 -21.80 1.23
C GLY A 22 0.64 -22.96 1.56
N ASN A 23 1.26 -23.58 0.55
CA ASN A 23 2.18 -24.72 0.77
C ASN A 23 3.45 -24.34 1.55
N GLY A 24 3.99 -23.14 1.33
CA GLY A 24 5.16 -22.64 2.05
C GLY A 24 4.89 -22.37 3.53
N ILE A 25 3.69 -21.90 3.87
CA ILE A 25 3.25 -21.69 5.26
C ILE A 25 3.29 -23.02 6.02
N HIS A 26 2.76 -24.09 5.41
CA HIS A 26 2.74 -25.42 6.01
C HIS A 26 4.16 -25.98 6.15
N ALA A 27 4.98 -25.88 5.11
CA ALA A 27 6.38 -26.34 5.16
C ALA A 27 7.20 -25.62 6.25
N ALA A 28 7.03 -24.30 6.40
CA ALA A 28 7.71 -23.53 7.43
C ALA A 28 7.26 -23.92 8.86
N ALA A 29 5.97 -24.18 9.05
CA ALA A 29 5.43 -24.63 10.33
C ALA A 29 5.98 -26.01 10.72
N SER A 30 6.02 -26.97 9.78
CA SER A 30 6.61 -28.29 10.01
C SER A 30 8.11 -28.24 10.28
N HIS A 31 8.85 -27.34 9.61
CA HIS A 31 10.30 -27.22 9.80
C HIS A 31 10.68 -26.62 11.16
N THR A 32 9.91 -25.65 11.65
CA THR A 32 10.23 -24.92 12.89
C THR A 32 9.44 -25.38 14.11
N GLY A 33 8.38 -26.18 13.92
CA GLY A 33 7.45 -26.58 14.97
C GLY A 33 6.60 -25.41 15.51
N ALA A 34 6.68 -24.23 14.90
CA ALA A 34 5.98 -23.02 15.32
C ALA A 34 4.83 -22.70 14.35
N LEU A 35 3.78 -22.06 14.88
CA LEU A 35 2.71 -21.54 14.04
C LEU A 35 3.28 -20.46 13.10
N ALA A 36 3.00 -20.55 11.82
CA ALA A 36 3.37 -19.51 10.87
C ALA A 36 2.48 -18.28 11.09
N GLY A 37 3.11 -17.14 11.39
CA GLY A 37 2.40 -15.85 11.56
C GLY A 37 1.79 -15.33 10.25
N SER A 38 0.89 -14.35 10.38
CA SER A 38 0.21 -13.76 9.23
C SER A 38 1.20 -13.00 8.33
N ASP A 39 1.28 -13.38 7.05
CA ASP A 39 2.16 -12.72 6.09
C ASP A 39 1.78 -11.25 5.88
N VAL A 40 0.48 -10.93 5.92
CA VAL A 40 -0.04 -9.56 5.81
C VAL A 40 0.43 -8.70 6.99
N VAL A 41 0.42 -9.26 8.20
CA VAL A 41 0.90 -8.55 9.41
C VAL A 41 2.41 -8.36 9.33
N PHE A 42 3.15 -9.39 8.89
CA PHE A 42 4.59 -9.29 8.68
C PHE A 42 4.93 -8.21 7.65
N ASP A 43 4.26 -8.20 6.49
CA ASP A 43 4.44 -7.22 5.43
C ASP A 43 4.21 -5.79 5.92
N ALA A 44 3.09 -5.56 6.61
CA ALA A 44 2.75 -4.27 7.19
C ALA A 44 3.82 -3.80 8.19
N ALA A 45 4.33 -4.70 9.03
CA ALA A 45 5.37 -4.41 10.00
C ALA A 45 6.70 -4.06 9.32
N ILE A 46 7.13 -4.83 8.30
CA ILE A 46 8.37 -4.59 7.56
C ILE A 46 8.30 -3.24 6.82
N ARG A 47 7.18 -2.98 6.13
CA ARG A 47 6.91 -1.73 5.40
C ARG A 47 6.94 -0.52 6.32
N ARG A 48 6.23 -0.56 7.45
CA ARG A 48 6.20 0.54 8.45
C ARG A 48 7.55 0.74 9.14
N ALA A 49 8.39 -0.29 9.15
CA ALA A 49 9.74 -0.20 9.68
C ALA A 49 10.77 0.30 8.67
N GLY A 50 10.37 0.68 7.45
CA GLY A 50 11.25 1.26 6.44
C GLY A 50 12.10 0.26 5.67
N MET A 51 11.83 -1.03 5.82
CA MET A 51 12.58 -2.08 5.15
C MET A 51 11.96 -2.37 3.76
N LEU A 52 12.77 -2.89 2.84
CA LEU A 52 12.31 -3.36 1.54
C LEU A 52 12.08 -4.87 1.61
N ARG A 53 10.87 -5.32 1.28
CA ARG A 53 10.59 -6.75 1.08
C ARG A 53 10.81 -7.10 -0.40
N VAL A 54 11.40 -8.26 -0.63
CA VAL A 54 11.53 -8.89 -1.95
C VAL A 54 11.12 -10.36 -1.86
N ASP A 55 10.87 -10.96 -3.01
CA ASP A 55 10.24 -12.28 -3.09
C ASP A 55 11.23 -13.41 -3.39
N THR A 56 12.35 -13.08 -4.02
CA THR A 56 13.37 -14.05 -4.46
C THR A 56 14.76 -13.64 -3.99
N LEU A 57 15.68 -14.62 -3.97
CA LEU A 57 17.09 -14.34 -3.71
C LEU A 57 17.72 -13.51 -4.83
N GLN A 58 17.26 -13.67 -6.07
CA GLN A 58 17.72 -12.84 -7.20
C GLN A 58 17.35 -11.37 -6.93
N GLU A 59 16.08 -11.09 -6.61
CA GLU A 59 15.64 -9.74 -6.25
C GLU A 59 16.37 -9.18 -5.02
N LEU A 60 16.76 -10.01 -4.05
CA LEU A 60 17.58 -9.57 -2.92
C LEU A 60 18.91 -9.00 -3.39
N PHE A 61 19.62 -9.70 -4.28
CA PHE A 61 20.90 -9.23 -4.81
C PHE A 61 20.72 -8.01 -5.72
N THR A 62 19.74 -8.03 -6.61
CA THR A 62 19.39 -6.90 -7.47
C THR A 62 19.07 -5.66 -6.64
N ALA A 63 18.24 -5.78 -5.60
CA ALA A 63 17.91 -4.68 -4.71
C ALA A 63 19.12 -4.20 -3.89
N ALA A 64 19.96 -5.11 -3.40
CA ALA A 64 21.15 -4.75 -2.64
C ALA A 64 22.14 -3.95 -3.49
N GLU A 65 22.41 -4.38 -4.72
CA GLU A 65 23.26 -3.66 -5.66
C GLU A 65 22.67 -2.29 -6.03
N THR A 66 21.38 -2.28 -6.38
CA THR A 66 20.69 -1.06 -6.79
C THR A 66 20.68 -0.03 -5.66
N LEU A 67 20.32 -0.43 -4.44
CA LEU A 67 20.28 0.49 -3.28
C LEU A 67 21.67 0.96 -2.84
N ALA A 68 22.73 0.21 -3.16
CA ALA A 68 24.10 0.60 -2.88
C ALA A 68 24.62 1.68 -3.86
N ARG A 69 24.28 1.56 -5.14
CA ARG A 69 24.76 2.43 -6.22
C ARG A 69 23.81 3.61 -6.52
N PHE A 70 22.51 3.36 -6.51
CA PHE A 70 21.46 4.28 -6.96
C PHE A 70 20.82 5.06 -5.80
N ARG A 71 21.58 6.02 -5.26
CA ARG A 71 21.23 6.78 -4.05
C ARG A 71 20.71 8.19 -4.34
N GLY A 72 20.70 8.62 -5.60
CA GLY A 72 20.47 10.01 -5.99
C GLY A 72 19.04 10.48 -5.78
N GLY A 73 18.85 11.78 -5.55
CA GLY A 73 17.54 12.39 -5.42
C GLY A 73 16.72 12.19 -6.71
N HIS A 74 15.68 11.37 -6.63
CA HIS A 74 14.70 11.16 -7.70
C HIS A 74 13.33 11.17 -7.06
N ASP A 75 12.35 11.67 -7.79
CA ASP A 75 10.95 11.80 -7.37
C ASP A 75 10.13 10.54 -7.63
N GLY A 76 10.74 9.51 -8.22
CA GLY A 76 10.09 8.23 -8.52
C GLY A 76 9.60 8.12 -9.96
N THR A 77 9.93 9.10 -10.81
CA THR A 77 9.74 8.98 -12.26
C THR A 77 11.00 8.46 -12.97
N LEU A 78 10.79 7.85 -14.13
CA LEU A 78 11.83 7.27 -14.96
C LEU A 78 11.88 7.92 -16.35
N THR A 79 13.08 8.28 -16.82
CA THR A 79 13.36 8.68 -18.19
C THR A 79 14.16 7.59 -18.88
N ILE A 80 13.65 7.07 -19.99
CA ILE A 80 14.28 5.96 -20.71
C ILE A 80 14.94 6.51 -21.97
N VAL A 81 16.21 6.18 -22.19
CA VAL A 81 16.90 6.39 -23.47
C VAL A 81 17.23 5.04 -24.09
N THR A 82 16.94 4.85 -25.37
CA THR A 82 17.15 3.57 -26.08
C THR A 82 17.61 3.81 -27.51
N ASN A 83 18.42 2.90 -28.06
CA ASN A 83 18.69 2.86 -29.50
C ASN A 83 17.76 1.89 -30.26
N GLY A 84 16.83 1.23 -29.58
CA GLY A 84 15.89 0.31 -30.20
C GLY A 84 14.50 0.47 -29.62
N GLY A 85 13.53 0.85 -30.46
CA GLY A 85 12.14 1.03 -30.07
C GLY A 85 11.53 -0.19 -29.36
N GLY A 86 11.83 -1.42 -29.79
CA GLY A 86 11.33 -2.63 -29.14
C GLY A 86 11.75 -2.77 -27.67
N ALA A 87 13.02 -2.51 -27.35
CA ALA A 87 13.50 -2.49 -25.96
C ALA A 87 12.87 -1.35 -25.15
N GLY A 88 12.67 -0.19 -25.78
CA GLY A 88 11.98 0.94 -25.17
C GLY A 88 10.53 0.62 -24.81
N VAL A 89 9.79 -0.03 -25.73
CA VAL A 89 8.41 -0.46 -25.50
C VAL A 89 8.32 -1.46 -24.35
N MET A 90 9.20 -2.47 -24.30
CA MET A 90 9.22 -3.44 -23.18
C MET A 90 9.50 -2.75 -21.84
N ALA A 91 10.41 -1.77 -21.81
CA ALA A 91 10.68 -0.98 -20.62
C ALA A 91 9.47 -0.12 -20.20
N ALA A 92 8.79 0.50 -21.16
CA ALA A 92 7.60 1.30 -20.89
C ALA A 92 6.42 0.43 -20.37
N ASP A 93 6.23 -0.75 -20.94
CA ASP A 93 5.23 -1.73 -20.46
C ASP A 93 5.54 -2.17 -19.03
N ALA A 94 6.81 -2.54 -18.76
CA ALA A 94 7.25 -2.89 -17.41
C ALA A 94 7.03 -1.74 -16.41
N ALA A 95 7.28 -0.49 -16.83
CA ALA A 95 7.09 0.68 -15.98
C ALA A 95 5.61 0.87 -15.66
N SER A 96 4.75 0.80 -16.67
CA SER A 96 3.29 0.89 -16.51
C SER A 96 2.75 -0.20 -15.57
N LEU A 97 3.14 -1.46 -15.78
CA LEU A 97 2.70 -2.60 -14.95
C LEU A 97 3.21 -2.51 -13.51
N ALA A 98 4.39 -1.92 -13.30
CA ALA A 98 4.96 -1.68 -11.97
C ALA A 98 4.42 -0.39 -11.30
N GLY A 99 3.59 0.40 -11.99
CA GLY A 99 3.09 1.68 -11.51
C GLY A 99 4.17 2.77 -11.43
N ILE A 100 5.20 2.66 -12.26
CA ILE A 100 6.29 3.64 -12.37
C ILE A 100 5.95 4.66 -13.47
N PRO A 101 5.74 5.94 -13.10
CA PRO A 101 5.48 6.98 -14.08
C PRO A 101 6.73 7.27 -14.92
N LEU A 102 6.54 7.33 -16.24
CA LEU A 102 7.55 7.87 -17.14
C LEU A 102 7.52 9.40 -17.09
N ARG A 103 8.70 10.02 -17.05
CA ARG A 103 8.83 11.48 -17.04
C ARG A 103 8.34 12.08 -18.36
N GLU A 104 7.49 13.10 -18.27
CA GLU A 104 7.16 13.97 -19.40
C GLU A 104 8.33 14.91 -19.69
N LEU A 105 8.71 15.03 -20.97
CA LEU A 105 9.86 15.82 -21.39
C LEU A 105 9.46 17.29 -21.52
N GLY A 106 10.08 18.16 -20.71
CA GLY A 106 9.84 19.60 -20.77
C GLY A 106 10.30 20.24 -22.10
N PRO A 107 9.76 21.42 -22.46
CA PRO A 107 10.03 22.05 -23.74
C PRO A 107 11.52 22.40 -23.94
N GLU A 108 12.23 22.78 -22.89
CA GLU A 108 13.67 23.07 -22.94
C GLU A 108 14.48 21.80 -23.22
N LEU A 109 14.12 20.66 -22.61
CA LEU A 109 14.77 19.38 -22.85
C LEU A 109 14.49 18.88 -24.26
N LEU A 110 13.23 18.96 -24.71
CA LEU A 110 12.85 18.63 -26.08
C LEU A 110 13.68 19.43 -27.10
N SER A 111 13.79 20.75 -26.92
CA SER A 111 14.58 21.59 -27.81
C SER A 111 16.07 21.23 -27.86
N ARG A 112 16.68 20.85 -26.72
CA ARG A 112 18.08 20.37 -26.69
C ARG A 112 18.23 19.01 -27.39
N LEU A 113 17.26 18.11 -27.21
CA LEU A 113 17.26 16.80 -27.86
C LEU A 113 17.09 16.96 -29.38
N ASP A 114 16.17 17.81 -29.84
CA ASP A 114 15.94 18.10 -31.27
C ASP A 114 17.19 18.65 -31.98
N ALA A 115 18.04 19.39 -31.26
CA ALA A 115 19.29 19.91 -31.81
C ALA A 115 20.37 18.81 -32.02
N GLY A 116 20.30 17.71 -31.26
CA GLY A 116 21.31 16.63 -31.27
C GLY A 116 20.83 15.30 -31.86
N LEU A 117 19.51 15.11 -31.99
CA LEU A 117 18.88 13.89 -32.50
C LEU A 117 18.33 14.08 -33.92
N PRO A 118 18.24 13.00 -34.72
CA PRO A 118 17.63 13.06 -36.04
C PRO A 118 16.13 13.34 -35.91
N ALA A 119 15.52 14.04 -36.88
CA ALA A 119 14.10 14.40 -36.88
C ALA A 119 13.12 13.20 -36.76
N THR A 120 13.60 11.97 -36.90
CA THR A 120 12.82 10.73 -36.76
C THR A 120 12.85 10.14 -35.34
N TRP A 121 13.51 10.77 -34.38
CA TRP A 121 13.51 10.31 -32.98
C TRP A 121 12.09 10.39 -32.39
N SER A 122 11.84 9.72 -31.25
CA SER A 122 10.47 9.51 -30.75
C SER A 122 9.72 10.77 -30.29
N HIS A 123 10.40 11.87 -29.95
CA HIS A 123 9.84 13.07 -29.32
C HIS A 123 9.00 12.78 -28.05
N ALA A 124 9.31 11.65 -27.40
CA ALA A 124 8.58 11.15 -26.24
C ALA A 124 9.54 10.39 -25.31
N ASN A 125 9.01 9.92 -24.19
CA ASN A 125 9.67 8.99 -23.29
C ASN A 125 9.00 7.61 -23.46
N PRO A 126 9.69 6.57 -23.97
CA PRO A 126 11.14 6.47 -24.20
C PRO A 126 11.71 7.33 -25.32
N ILE A 127 12.92 7.88 -25.08
CA ILE A 127 13.73 8.62 -26.05
C ILE A 127 14.43 7.60 -26.95
N ASP A 128 13.86 7.34 -28.13
CA ASP A 128 14.45 6.45 -29.13
C ASP A 128 15.43 7.23 -30.01
N ILE A 129 16.72 7.02 -29.78
CA ILE A 129 17.81 7.66 -30.53
C ILE A 129 18.14 6.94 -31.84
N ILE A 130 17.33 5.96 -32.27
CA ILE A 130 17.43 5.20 -33.51
C ILE A 130 18.61 4.21 -33.54
N GLY A 131 18.39 3.03 -34.13
CA GLY A 131 19.33 1.91 -34.11
C GLY A 131 20.67 2.14 -34.80
N ASP A 132 20.76 3.16 -35.66
CA ASP A 132 22.00 3.57 -36.34
C ASP A 132 22.84 4.59 -35.55
N ALA A 133 22.50 4.82 -34.27
CA ALA A 133 23.16 5.80 -33.42
C ALA A 133 24.68 5.64 -33.37
N PRO A 134 25.46 6.64 -33.84
CA PRO A 134 26.88 6.70 -33.57
C PRO A 134 27.13 7.05 -32.10
N VAL A 135 28.35 6.82 -31.60
CA VAL A 135 28.77 7.17 -30.22
C VAL A 135 28.34 8.58 -29.81
N GLN A 136 28.52 9.55 -30.73
CA GLN A 136 28.20 10.96 -30.48
C GLN A 136 26.74 11.15 -30.03
N ARG A 137 25.80 10.43 -30.65
CA ARG A 137 24.36 10.55 -30.36
C ARG A 137 24.04 10.15 -28.92
N TYR A 138 24.62 9.06 -28.43
CA TYR A 138 24.50 8.66 -27.02
C TYR A 138 25.07 9.72 -26.07
N THR A 139 26.26 10.25 -26.38
CA THR A 139 26.89 11.24 -25.52
C THR A 139 26.11 12.55 -25.45
N ASP A 140 25.55 13.01 -26.57
CA ASP A 140 24.78 14.24 -26.62
C ASP A 140 23.43 14.10 -25.90
N THR A 141 22.75 12.96 -26.08
CA THR A 141 21.52 12.66 -25.33
C THR A 141 21.79 12.60 -23.82
N LEU A 142 22.83 11.88 -23.37
CA LEU A 142 23.16 11.80 -21.94
C LEU A 142 23.54 13.16 -21.36
N ARG A 143 24.30 13.99 -22.07
CA ARG A 143 24.61 15.36 -21.63
C ARG A 143 23.34 16.19 -21.47
N ALA A 144 22.41 16.13 -22.43
CA ALA A 144 21.15 16.86 -22.37
C ALA A 144 20.29 16.41 -21.17
N LEU A 145 20.20 15.10 -20.92
CA LEU A 145 19.42 14.52 -19.82
C LEU A 145 20.01 14.82 -18.45
N LEU A 146 21.32 14.73 -18.29
CA LEU A 146 21.99 14.91 -16.99
C LEU A 146 22.20 16.38 -16.62
N ALA A 147 22.27 17.28 -17.61
CA ALA A 147 22.25 18.72 -17.38
C ALA A 147 20.89 19.21 -16.84
N ASP A 148 19.83 18.43 -17.07
CA ASP A 148 18.49 18.74 -16.62
C ASP A 148 18.19 18.06 -15.28
N ARG A 149 17.95 18.88 -14.25
CA ARG A 149 17.67 18.40 -12.90
C ARG A 149 16.30 17.75 -12.78
N ASP A 150 15.38 18.05 -13.71
CA ASP A 150 14.01 17.55 -13.67
C ASP A 150 13.84 16.20 -14.37
N THR A 151 14.85 15.69 -15.07
CA THR A 151 14.80 14.38 -15.78
C THR A 151 14.52 13.16 -14.88
N GLY A 152 14.56 13.31 -13.55
CA GLY A 152 14.35 12.19 -12.64
C GLY A 152 15.49 11.17 -12.71
N ALA A 153 15.14 9.88 -12.66
CA ALA A 153 16.05 8.76 -12.89
C ALA A 153 16.22 8.50 -14.40
N VAL A 154 17.41 8.11 -14.84
CA VAL A 154 17.68 7.78 -16.25
C VAL A 154 17.97 6.28 -16.40
N LEU A 155 17.21 5.60 -17.24
CA LEU A 155 17.49 4.24 -17.69
C LEU A 155 18.11 4.27 -19.09
N PHE A 156 19.40 3.97 -19.16
CA PHE A 156 20.15 3.81 -20.39
C PHE A 156 19.96 2.38 -20.94
N LEU A 157 19.28 2.25 -22.07
CA LEU A 157 19.07 0.98 -22.76
C LEU A 157 19.91 0.92 -24.03
N HIS A 158 20.64 -0.17 -24.22
CA HIS A 158 21.38 -0.40 -25.45
C HIS A 158 21.20 -1.83 -25.95
N ALA A 159 20.78 -1.97 -27.21
CA ALA A 159 20.87 -3.22 -27.95
C ALA A 159 22.07 -3.17 -28.92
N PRO A 160 22.97 -4.17 -28.92
CA PRO A 160 24.15 -4.19 -29.77
C PRO A 160 23.76 -4.26 -31.24
N THR A 161 24.47 -3.50 -32.08
CA THR A 161 24.32 -3.50 -33.54
C THR A 161 25.67 -3.68 -34.22
N ALA A 162 25.68 -3.94 -35.52
CA ALA A 162 26.91 -4.06 -36.29
C ALA A 162 27.58 -2.70 -36.61
N ILE A 163 26.99 -1.58 -36.18
CA ILE A 163 27.38 -0.22 -36.62
C ILE A 163 28.48 0.34 -35.72
N VAL A 164 28.30 0.27 -34.41
CA VAL A 164 29.25 0.74 -33.41
C VAL A 164 29.39 -0.31 -32.33
N ARG A 165 30.62 -0.56 -31.89
CA ARG A 165 30.87 -1.48 -30.79
C ARG A 165 30.37 -0.89 -29.46
N SER A 166 29.69 -1.71 -28.67
CA SER A 166 29.10 -1.28 -27.40
C SER A 166 30.14 -0.74 -26.40
N ASP A 167 31.37 -1.28 -26.41
CA ASP A 167 32.48 -0.83 -25.55
C ASP A 167 32.98 0.58 -25.91
N ASP A 168 32.89 0.99 -27.17
CA ASP A 168 33.25 2.36 -27.57
C ASP A 168 32.18 3.37 -27.11
N ILE A 169 30.90 2.99 -27.18
CA ILE A 169 29.80 3.77 -26.62
C ILE A 169 30.00 3.91 -25.10
N ALA A 170 30.28 2.81 -24.41
CA ALA A 170 30.48 2.81 -22.96
C ALA A 170 31.67 3.68 -22.53
N ARG A 171 32.82 3.57 -23.20
CA ARG A 171 34.00 4.41 -22.92
C ARG A 171 33.73 5.90 -23.06
N ALA A 172 32.93 6.29 -24.06
CA ALA A 172 32.58 7.69 -24.28
C ALA A 172 31.53 8.20 -23.28
N CYS A 173 30.58 7.35 -22.87
CA CYS A 173 29.51 7.73 -21.95
C CYS A 173 29.92 7.68 -20.48
N ALA A 174 30.84 6.80 -20.08
CA ALA A 174 31.26 6.62 -18.70
C ALA A 174 31.71 7.92 -17.99
N PRO A 175 32.56 8.78 -18.60
CA PRO A 175 32.93 10.06 -17.98
C PRO A 175 31.75 11.03 -17.79
N ILE A 176 30.70 10.91 -18.62
CA ILE A 176 29.52 11.78 -18.60
C ILE A 176 28.56 11.34 -17.49
N VAL A 177 28.38 10.03 -17.30
CA VAL A 177 27.45 9.47 -16.29
C VAL A 177 28.06 9.44 -14.89
N ARG A 178 29.38 9.31 -14.77
CA ARG A 178 30.07 9.15 -13.47
C ARG A 178 29.69 10.20 -12.40
N PRO A 179 29.57 11.50 -12.72
CA PRO A 179 29.17 12.51 -11.73
C PRO A 179 27.74 12.33 -11.19
N ASP A 180 26.85 11.72 -11.96
CA ASP A 180 25.43 11.50 -11.65
C ASP A 180 25.10 9.98 -11.66
N ALA A 181 26.09 9.12 -11.37
CA ALA A 181 25.94 7.65 -11.45
C ALA A 181 24.86 7.13 -10.50
N ASP A 182 24.54 7.88 -9.46
CA ASP A 182 23.49 7.60 -8.49
C ASP A 182 22.07 7.91 -8.99
N ARG A 183 21.95 8.47 -10.21
CA ARG A 183 20.71 8.77 -10.95
C ARG A 183 20.61 8.05 -12.30
N VAL A 184 21.63 7.27 -12.69
CA VAL A 184 21.65 6.49 -13.93
C VAL A 184 21.62 4.98 -13.63
N MET A 185 20.80 4.26 -14.38
CA MET A 185 20.75 2.80 -14.47
C MET A 185 21.05 2.40 -15.91
N ALA A 186 21.65 1.24 -16.12
CA ALA A 186 21.96 0.72 -17.44
C ALA A 186 21.30 -0.64 -17.68
N CYS A 187 20.96 -0.90 -18.92
CA CYS A 187 20.68 -2.24 -19.41
C CYS A 187 21.34 -2.36 -20.77
N TRP A 188 22.50 -2.99 -20.75
CA TRP A 188 23.15 -3.44 -21.96
C TRP A 188 22.57 -4.79 -22.37
N LEU A 189 21.72 -4.84 -23.39
CA LEU A 189 21.03 -6.06 -23.82
C LEU A 189 21.98 -7.03 -24.52
N GLY A 190 21.77 -8.32 -24.26
CA GLY A 190 22.59 -9.40 -24.80
C GLY A 190 23.64 -9.89 -23.80
N ASP A 191 24.69 -10.51 -24.33
CA ASP A 191 25.71 -11.18 -23.52
C ASP A 191 27.12 -10.79 -23.99
N ALA A 192 27.82 -11.67 -24.71
CA ALA A 192 29.23 -11.45 -25.10
C ALA A 192 29.52 -10.11 -25.82
N ALA A 193 28.58 -9.58 -26.61
CA ALA A 193 28.77 -8.33 -27.35
C ALA A 193 28.82 -7.07 -26.45
N VAL A 194 28.30 -7.17 -25.22
CA VAL A 194 28.17 -6.04 -24.31
C VAL A 194 28.94 -6.19 -23.01
N THR A 195 29.65 -7.32 -22.81
CA THR A 195 30.38 -7.61 -21.56
C THR A 195 31.34 -6.49 -21.15
N ASP A 196 32.16 -5.97 -22.08
CA ASP A 196 33.08 -4.87 -21.79
C ASP A 196 32.34 -3.56 -21.49
N ALA A 197 31.23 -3.31 -22.17
CA ALA A 197 30.40 -2.12 -21.98
C ALA A 197 29.78 -2.08 -20.57
N ARG A 198 29.25 -3.23 -20.10
CA ARG A 198 28.76 -3.42 -18.73
C ARG A 198 29.83 -3.11 -17.70
N ARG A 199 31.00 -3.76 -17.83
CA ARG A 199 32.14 -3.55 -16.92
C ARG A 199 32.55 -2.08 -16.83
N ILE A 200 32.62 -1.37 -17.95
CA ILE A 200 32.96 0.06 -17.98
C ILE A 200 31.93 0.90 -17.20
N PHE A 201 30.63 0.61 -17.33
CA PHE A 201 29.58 1.31 -16.60
C PHE A 201 29.56 0.96 -15.11
N GLU A 202 29.80 -0.30 -14.76
CA GLU A 202 29.94 -0.75 -13.37
C GLU A 202 31.13 -0.05 -12.66
N GLU A 203 32.26 0.11 -13.35
CA GLU A 203 33.44 0.88 -12.90
C GLU A 203 33.18 2.39 -12.79
N ALA A 204 32.22 2.89 -13.57
CA ALA A 204 31.70 4.26 -13.46
C ALA A 204 30.70 4.42 -12.30
N GLY A 205 30.31 3.33 -11.64
CA GLY A 205 29.38 3.33 -10.50
C GLY A 205 27.91 3.10 -10.87
N VAL A 206 27.60 2.87 -12.15
CA VAL A 206 26.24 2.65 -12.65
C VAL A 206 25.82 1.21 -12.38
N ALA A 207 24.57 0.99 -11.92
CA ALA A 207 24.00 -0.34 -11.80
C ALA A 207 23.52 -0.82 -13.19
N ASP A 208 23.85 -2.06 -13.56
CA ASP A 208 23.47 -2.67 -14.84
C ASP A 208 22.51 -3.86 -14.64
N TYR A 209 21.63 -4.08 -15.62
CA TYR A 209 20.63 -5.14 -15.61
C TYR A 209 20.57 -5.85 -16.97
N ALA A 210 20.22 -7.14 -16.97
CA ALA A 210 20.26 -7.95 -18.18
C ALA A 210 19.09 -7.65 -19.13
N THR A 211 17.94 -7.22 -18.61
CA THR A 211 16.74 -6.93 -19.39
C THR A 211 16.05 -5.63 -18.96
N PRO A 212 15.19 -5.03 -19.81
CA PRO A 212 14.53 -3.78 -19.47
C PRO A 212 13.54 -3.94 -18.31
N GLU A 213 12.87 -5.10 -18.21
CA GLU A 213 11.95 -5.41 -17.11
C GLU A 213 12.68 -5.54 -15.78
N GLU A 214 13.86 -6.17 -15.77
CA GLU A 214 14.70 -6.28 -14.58
C GLU A 214 15.16 -4.89 -14.11
N ALA A 215 15.60 -4.03 -15.03
CA ALA A 215 15.99 -2.66 -14.72
C ALA A 215 14.84 -1.86 -14.12
N VAL A 216 13.64 -1.95 -14.72
CA VAL A 216 12.45 -1.26 -14.20
C VAL A 216 12.01 -1.82 -12.85
N HIS A 217 12.06 -3.13 -12.66
CA HIS A 217 11.73 -3.77 -11.39
C HIS A 217 12.70 -3.35 -10.27
N ALA A 218 13.99 -3.23 -10.59
CA ALA A 218 15.00 -2.70 -9.69
C ALA A 218 14.69 -1.24 -9.30
N PHE A 219 14.29 -0.39 -10.25
CA PHE A 219 13.89 0.97 -9.96
C PHE A 219 12.62 1.03 -9.10
N ALA A 220 11.62 0.18 -9.38
CA ALA A 220 10.41 0.07 -8.58
C ALA A 220 10.70 -0.34 -7.12
N SER A 221 11.71 -1.19 -6.91
CA SER A 221 12.20 -1.54 -5.58
C SER A 221 12.80 -0.34 -4.85
N VAL A 222 13.54 0.54 -5.55
CA VAL A 222 14.04 1.80 -4.96
C VAL A 222 12.90 2.74 -4.57
N VAL A 223 11.90 2.91 -5.44
CA VAL A 223 10.71 3.74 -5.17
C VAL A 223 9.95 3.21 -3.95
N THR A 224 9.73 1.89 -3.89
CA THR A 224 9.08 1.22 -2.76
C THR A 224 9.87 1.41 -1.47
N TYR A 225 11.20 1.23 -1.53
CA TYR A 225 12.07 1.46 -0.38
C TYR A 225 11.97 2.90 0.14
N ARG A 226 12.01 3.90 -0.75
CA ARG A 226 11.86 5.32 -0.36
C ARG A 226 10.52 5.62 0.28
N ARG A 227 9.44 5.08 -0.27
CA ARG A 227 8.11 5.18 0.35
C ARG A 227 8.13 4.59 1.77
N ASN A 228 8.77 3.44 1.95
CA ASN A 228 8.86 2.80 3.26
C ASN A 228 9.71 3.64 4.24
N GLN A 229 10.80 4.26 3.77
CA GLN A 229 11.61 5.19 4.55
C GLN A 229 10.83 6.44 4.97
N ALA A 230 9.97 6.98 4.10
CA ALA A 230 9.04 8.05 4.47
C ALA A 230 8.06 7.59 5.57
N LEU A 231 7.49 6.39 5.46
CA LEU A 231 6.62 5.82 6.50
C LEU A 231 7.33 5.57 7.84
N LEU A 232 8.63 5.30 7.82
CA LEU A 232 9.44 5.09 9.02
C LEU A 232 9.68 6.40 9.80
N THR A 233 9.75 7.52 9.07
CA THR A 233 9.99 8.86 9.60
C THR A 233 8.71 9.61 9.94
N GLU A 234 7.59 9.23 9.33
CA GLU A 234 6.26 9.74 9.65
C GLU A 234 5.92 9.52 11.13
N ALA A 235 5.87 10.62 11.88
CA ALA A 235 5.26 10.62 13.20
C ALA A 235 3.75 10.42 13.01
N PRO A 236 3.09 9.52 13.77
CA PRO A 236 1.64 9.48 13.79
C PRO A 236 1.14 10.89 14.08
N THR A 237 0.21 11.39 13.27
CA THR A 237 -0.49 12.63 13.62
C THR A 237 -1.05 12.46 15.03
N ALA A 238 -0.81 13.46 15.88
CA ALA A 238 -1.46 13.50 17.17
C ALA A 238 -2.96 13.43 16.91
N SER A 239 -3.63 12.46 17.53
CA SER A 239 -5.07 12.34 17.46
C SER A 239 -5.69 13.68 17.86
N GLU A 240 -6.57 14.22 17.02
CA GLU A 240 -7.38 15.39 17.39
C GLU A 240 -8.34 15.06 18.55
N ASN A 241 -8.62 13.77 18.76
CA ASN A 241 -9.32 13.33 19.95
C ASN A 241 -8.40 13.52 21.17
N GLY A 242 -8.96 14.08 22.24
CA GLY A 242 -8.31 14.16 23.54
C GLY A 242 -7.87 12.78 24.07
N PRO A 243 -7.13 12.75 25.19
CA PRO A 243 -6.64 11.49 25.74
C PRO A 243 -7.79 10.51 25.98
N PRO A 244 -7.67 9.24 25.55
CA PRO A 244 -8.74 8.28 25.69
C PRO A 244 -9.01 7.99 27.17
N ALA A 245 -10.29 7.79 27.51
CA ALA A 245 -10.74 7.35 28.83
C ALA A 245 -10.54 5.82 28.97
N VAL A 246 -9.27 5.38 28.97
CA VAL A 246 -8.89 3.95 28.94
C VAL A 246 -9.53 3.17 30.09
N ASP A 247 -9.64 3.75 31.28
CA ASP A 247 -10.24 3.08 32.44
C ASP A 247 -11.75 2.83 32.27
N ALA A 248 -12.47 3.73 31.58
CA ALA A 248 -13.87 3.54 31.26
C ALA A 248 -14.05 2.37 30.28
N ALA A 249 -13.21 2.31 29.23
CA ALA A 249 -13.22 1.20 28.28
C ALA A 249 -12.88 -0.13 28.97
N ARG A 250 -11.85 -0.14 29.83
CA ARG A 250 -11.46 -1.33 30.62
C ARG A 250 -12.58 -1.80 31.53
N THR A 251 -13.30 -0.88 32.17
CA THR A 251 -14.44 -1.22 33.04
C THR A 251 -15.54 -1.94 32.28
N VAL A 252 -15.87 -1.50 31.06
CA VAL A 252 -16.86 -2.17 30.20
C VAL A 252 -16.39 -3.57 29.82
N ILE A 253 -15.13 -3.70 29.39
CA ILE A 253 -14.55 -5.00 28.98
C ILE A 253 -14.46 -5.96 30.18
N ALA A 254 -14.01 -5.49 31.34
CA ALA A 254 -13.90 -6.30 32.55
C ALA A 254 -15.27 -6.85 32.98
N ARG A 255 -16.32 -6.03 32.95
CA ARG A 255 -17.69 -6.50 33.25
C ARG A 255 -18.17 -7.60 32.30
N ALA A 256 -17.75 -7.55 31.04
CA ALA A 256 -18.08 -8.61 30.08
C ALA A 256 -17.33 -9.91 30.39
N LEU A 257 -16.03 -9.80 30.68
CA LEU A 257 -15.19 -10.93 31.04
C LEU A 257 -15.62 -11.57 32.37
N ASP A 258 -15.94 -10.77 33.40
CA ASP A 258 -16.44 -11.23 34.69
C ASP A 258 -17.79 -11.96 34.55
N ALA A 259 -18.59 -11.61 33.55
CA ALA A 259 -19.81 -12.30 33.17
C ALA A 259 -19.57 -13.52 32.27
N GLY A 260 -18.31 -13.92 32.04
CA GLY A 260 -17.92 -15.06 31.22
C GLY A 260 -18.15 -14.85 29.71
N ARG A 261 -18.17 -13.61 29.24
CA ARG A 261 -18.46 -13.27 27.83
C ARG A 261 -17.19 -12.89 27.08
N GLU A 262 -17.14 -13.35 25.83
CA GLU A 262 -16.09 -12.98 24.86
C GLU A 262 -16.56 -11.92 23.85
N MET A 263 -17.84 -11.52 23.91
CA MET A 263 -18.44 -10.57 22.99
C MET A 263 -19.19 -9.46 23.76
N LEU A 264 -18.89 -8.21 23.38
CA LEU A 264 -19.63 -7.04 23.82
C LEU A 264 -20.95 -6.93 23.06
N ASP A 265 -21.99 -6.43 23.72
CA ASP A 265 -23.20 -6.00 23.00
C ASP A 265 -22.99 -4.65 22.31
N GLU A 266 -23.97 -4.22 21.50
CA GLU A 266 -23.88 -2.98 20.73
C GLU A 266 -23.72 -1.73 21.61
N SER A 267 -24.34 -1.71 22.79
CA SER A 267 -24.26 -0.58 23.72
C SER A 267 -22.88 -0.51 24.39
N GLU A 268 -22.36 -1.66 24.81
CA GLU A 268 -21.03 -1.81 25.39
C GLU A 268 -19.94 -1.46 24.38
N ALA A 269 -20.04 -1.98 23.14
CA ALA A 269 -19.09 -1.69 22.07
C ALA A 269 -19.06 -0.19 21.75
N LYS A 270 -20.23 0.48 21.67
CA LYS A 270 -20.31 1.94 21.47
C LYS A 270 -19.73 2.71 22.64
N ALA A 271 -19.93 2.27 23.87
CA ALA A 271 -19.32 2.89 25.05
C ALA A 271 -17.79 2.83 25.00
N VAL A 272 -17.22 1.70 24.56
CA VAL A 272 -15.77 1.57 24.32
C VAL A 272 -15.32 2.54 23.23
N LEU A 273 -16.01 2.62 22.08
CA LEU A 273 -15.68 3.57 21.00
C LEU A 273 -15.68 5.02 21.49
N VAL A 274 -16.70 5.43 22.25
CA VAL A 274 -16.80 6.77 22.85
C VAL A 274 -15.64 7.05 23.81
N ALA A 275 -15.22 6.06 24.60
CA ALA A 275 -14.07 6.21 25.49
C ALA A 275 -12.75 6.47 24.74
N TYR A 276 -12.65 6.07 23.47
CA TYR A 276 -11.54 6.39 22.57
C TYR A 276 -11.80 7.61 21.67
N GLY A 277 -12.85 8.38 21.94
CA GLY A 277 -13.21 9.58 21.18
C GLY A 277 -13.77 9.30 19.78
N ILE A 278 -14.13 8.06 19.48
CA ILE A 278 -14.73 7.69 18.19
C ILE A 278 -16.21 8.07 18.22
N PRO A 279 -16.68 8.99 17.35
CA PRO A 279 -18.09 9.39 17.34
C PRO A 279 -18.98 8.21 16.97
N VAL A 280 -19.94 7.91 17.82
CA VAL A 280 -21.00 6.93 17.55
C VAL A 280 -22.34 7.64 17.45
N VAL A 281 -23.25 7.06 16.68
CA VAL A 281 -24.60 7.59 16.59
C VAL A 281 -25.31 7.39 17.94
N LYS A 282 -26.10 8.40 18.36
CA LYS A 282 -26.86 8.36 19.61
C LYS A 282 -27.79 7.14 19.62
N THR A 283 -27.65 6.33 20.68
CA THR A 283 -28.33 5.06 20.84
C THR A 283 -28.81 4.94 22.28
N LEU A 284 -30.09 4.64 22.46
CA LEU A 284 -30.70 4.38 23.77
C LEU A 284 -31.11 2.92 23.85
N ALA A 285 -30.75 2.27 24.95
CA ALA A 285 -31.17 0.90 25.20
C ALA A 285 -32.33 0.91 26.18
N VAL A 286 -33.40 0.21 25.85
CA VAL A 286 -34.68 0.22 26.57
C VAL A 286 -35.17 -1.19 26.80
N ASP A 287 -36.09 -1.35 27.76
CA ASP A 287 -36.74 -2.63 28.03
C ASP A 287 -37.58 -3.11 26.85
N ALA A 288 -38.01 -4.37 26.89
CA ALA A 288 -38.82 -5.00 25.84
C ALA A 288 -40.27 -4.50 25.82
N SER A 289 -40.47 -3.18 25.67
CA SER A 289 -41.76 -2.49 25.72
C SER A 289 -41.88 -1.46 24.59
N ALA A 290 -43.05 -1.44 23.95
CA ALA A 290 -43.39 -0.45 22.91
C ALA A 290 -43.43 0.98 23.47
N ASP A 291 -43.89 1.16 24.71
CA ASP A 291 -43.89 2.47 25.37
C ASP A 291 -42.46 2.99 25.56
N ALA A 292 -41.58 2.14 26.09
CA ALA A 292 -40.18 2.50 26.32
C ALA A 292 -39.43 2.79 25.02
N ALA A 293 -39.71 2.01 23.96
CA ALA A 293 -39.15 2.24 22.63
C ALA A 293 -39.62 3.56 22.00
N GLU A 294 -40.91 3.90 22.13
CA GLU A 294 -41.42 5.18 21.65
C GLU A 294 -40.82 6.36 22.43
N ASP A 295 -40.75 6.28 23.76
CA ASP A 295 -40.18 7.37 24.58
C ASP A 295 -38.73 7.65 24.23
N ALA A 296 -37.93 6.60 24.00
CA ALA A 296 -36.57 6.73 23.51
C ALA A 296 -36.52 7.33 22.10
N ALA A 297 -37.43 6.93 21.18
CA ALA A 297 -37.50 7.49 19.84
C ALA A 297 -37.85 8.99 19.85
N ARG A 298 -38.82 9.39 20.67
CA ARG A 298 -39.21 10.79 20.90
C ARG A 298 -38.06 11.62 21.47
N THR A 299 -37.26 11.03 22.37
CA THR A 299 -36.06 11.67 22.93
C THR A 299 -34.96 11.86 21.89
N LEU A 300 -34.77 10.90 20.99
CA LEU A 300 -33.74 10.93 19.96
C LEU A 300 -34.12 11.79 18.74
N GLY A 301 -35.42 11.92 18.46
CA GLY A 301 -35.95 12.51 17.24
C GLY A 301 -35.98 11.51 16.08
N TYR A 302 -36.95 11.70 15.18
CA TYR A 302 -37.16 10.82 14.02
C TYR A 302 -36.36 11.30 12.79
N PRO A 303 -36.00 10.41 11.85
CA PRO A 303 -36.26 8.96 11.86
C PRO A 303 -35.32 8.18 12.78
N VAL A 304 -35.81 7.05 13.30
CA VAL A 304 -35.03 6.13 14.14
C VAL A 304 -34.98 4.72 13.56
N ALA A 305 -33.96 3.98 13.96
CA ALA A 305 -33.86 2.54 13.79
C ALA A 305 -34.17 1.86 15.14
N LEU A 306 -35.00 0.81 15.11
CA LEU A 306 -35.27 -0.07 16.23
C LEU A 306 -34.58 -1.40 15.98
N LYS A 307 -33.79 -1.87 16.95
CA LYS A 307 -33.12 -3.18 16.85
C LYS A 307 -33.33 -3.99 18.11
N ILE A 308 -33.49 -5.30 17.96
CA ILE A 308 -33.60 -6.22 19.10
C ILE A 308 -32.29 -6.25 19.89
N ARG A 309 -32.39 -6.21 21.22
CA ARG A 309 -31.29 -6.47 22.14
C ARG A 309 -31.50 -7.86 22.76
N SER A 310 -30.70 -8.82 22.34
CA SER A 310 -30.75 -10.19 22.82
C SER A 310 -29.37 -10.83 22.72
N ARG A 311 -28.92 -11.46 23.80
CA ARG A 311 -27.67 -12.23 23.85
C ARG A 311 -27.71 -13.49 23.00
N ASP A 312 -28.90 -14.05 22.80
CA ASP A 312 -29.08 -15.32 22.09
C ASP A 312 -29.29 -15.10 20.57
N ILE A 313 -29.17 -13.85 20.11
CA ILE A 313 -29.36 -13.43 18.70
C ILE A 313 -28.19 -12.53 18.27
N SER A 314 -27.16 -13.14 17.66
CA SER A 314 -26.00 -12.42 17.09
C SER A 314 -26.34 -11.69 15.79
N HIS A 315 -26.92 -12.40 14.82
CA HIS A 315 -27.36 -11.85 13.53
C HIS A 315 -28.81 -11.36 13.60
N LYS A 316 -28.99 -10.10 14.00
CA LYS A 316 -30.31 -9.50 14.24
C LYS A 316 -31.20 -9.46 13.00
N SER A 317 -30.63 -9.14 11.84
CA SER A 317 -31.39 -9.01 10.59
C SER A 317 -32.01 -10.33 10.14
N ASP A 318 -31.34 -11.46 10.37
CA ASP A 318 -31.78 -12.80 9.95
C ASP A 318 -33.10 -13.23 10.60
N VAL A 319 -33.39 -12.69 11.79
CA VAL A 319 -34.63 -12.94 12.53
C VAL A 319 -35.63 -11.78 12.42
N GLY A 320 -35.36 -10.83 11.52
CA GLY A 320 -36.15 -9.60 11.38
C GLY A 320 -36.09 -8.70 12.62
N GLY A 321 -34.98 -8.74 13.37
CA GLY A 321 -34.71 -7.98 14.57
C GLY A 321 -34.16 -6.57 14.32
N VAL A 322 -34.39 -6.01 13.13
CA VAL A 322 -34.00 -4.65 12.73
C VAL A 322 -35.17 -4.02 11.95
N ALA A 323 -35.60 -2.84 12.37
CA ALA A 323 -36.54 -1.98 11.67
C ALA A 323 -35.90 -0.60 11.49
N LEU A 324 -35.92 -0.08 10.26
CA LEU A 324 -35.28 1.17 9.87
C LEU A 324 -36.34 2.19 9.43
N ASP A 325 -35.92 3.45 9.32
CA ASP A 325 -36.71 4.58 8.81
C ASP A 325 -38.06 4.76 9.52
N LEU A 326 -38.10 4.50 10.84
CA LEU A 326 -39.30 4.72 11.64
C LEU A 326 -39.49 6.21 11.87
N CYS A 327 -40.53 6.78 11.27
CA CYS A 327 -40.71 8.23 11.15
C CYS A 327 -41.59 8.85 12.25
N ASP A 328 -42.30 8.04 13.03
CA ASP A 328 -43.19 8.49 14.09
C ASP A 328 -43.36 7.40 15.18
N GLY A 329 -44.09 7.75 16.25
CA GLY A 329 -44.32 6.84 17.38
C GLY A 329 -45.17 5.62 17.03
N ALA A 330 -46.16 5.78 16.16
CA ALA A 330 -47.00 4.67 15.71
C ALA A 330 -46.18 3.61 14.98
N ALA A 331 -45.32 4.04 14.05
CA ALA A 331 -44.39 3.16 13.34
C ALA A 331 -43.43 2.43 14.30
N VAL A 332 -42.98 3.08 15.39
CA VAL A 332 -42.14 2.44 16.41
C VAL A 332 -42.89 1.37 17.19
N ARG A 333 -44.12 1.65 17.62
CA ARG A 333 -44.95 0.66 18.33
C ARG A 333 -45.25 -0.55 17.45
N ASP A 334 -45.72 -0.30 16.23
CA ASP A 334 -46.04 -1.36 15.26
C ASP A 334 -44.83 -2.23 14.95
N ALA A 335 -43.65 -1.60 14.75
CA ALA A 335 -42.40 -2.32 14.54
C ALA A 335 -41.99 -3.15 15.77
N THR A 336 -42.20 -2.62 16.99
CA THR A 336 -41.89 -3.32 18.24
C THR A 336 -42.72 -4.59 18.37
N ASP A 337 -44.04 -4.48 18.26
CA ASP A 337 -44.96 -5.60 18.45
C ASP A 337 -44.78 -6.67 17.37
N SER A 338 -44.61 -6.23 16.11
CA SER A 338 -44.32 -7.12 14.99
C SER A 338 -43.00 -7.87 15.16
N MET A 339 -41.96 -7.18 15.64
CA MET A 339 -40.64 -7.77 15.86
C MET A 339 -40.68 -8.79 17.00
N LEU A 340 -41.32 -8.49 18.14
CA LEU A 340 -41.44 -9.43 19.25
C LEU A 340 -42.23 -10.68 18.85
N SER A 341 -43.34 -10.50 18.14
CA SER A 341 -44.18 -11.61 17.69
C SER A 341 -43.40 -12.55 16.77
N ARG A 342 -42.66 -11.99 15.81
CA ARG A 342 -41.82 -12.76 14.88
C ARG A 342 -40.68 -13.49 15.58
N ILE A 343 -39.97 -12.82 16.48
CA ILE A 343 -38.82 -13.41 17.19
C ILE A 343 -39.28 -14.50 18.16
N ARG A 344 -40.38 -14.28 18.90
CA ARG A 344 -40.93 -15.33 19.78
C ARG A 344 -41.41 -16.56 19.02
N GLY A 345 -41.93 -16.39 17.80
CA GLY A 345 -42.33 -17.52 16.95
C GLY A 345 -41.14 -18.31 16.38
N SER A 346 -40.08 -17.62 15.96
CA SER A 346 -38.90 -18.25 15.32
C SER A 346 -37.81 -18.70 16.29
N ARG A 347 -37.69 -18.04 17.44
CA ARG A 347 -36.66 -18.26 18.48
C ARG A 347 -37.31 -18.22 19.88
N PRO A 348 -38.22 -19.16 20.22
CA PRO A 348 -38.99 -19.10 21.47
C PRO A 348 -38.15 -19.18 22.75
N GLN A 349 -36.94 -19.74 22.67
CA GLN A 349 -36.02 -19.84 23.80
C GLN A 349 -35.05 -18.65 23.92
N ALA A 350 -35.05 -17.72 22.96
CA ALA A 350 -34.15 -16.57 23.00
C ALA A 350 -34.59 -15.59 24.09
N ARG A 351 -33.66 -15.21 24.96
CA ARG A 351 -33.86 -14.17 25.96
C ARG A 351 -33.82 -12.81 25.27
N ILE A 352 -34.89 -12.05 25.43
CA ILE A 352 -34.99 -10.69 24.89
C ILE A 352 -34.71 -9.72 26.05
N ASP A 353 -33.55 -9.08 26.00
CA ASP A 353 -33.12 -8.10 26.99
C ASP A 353 -33.76 -6.71 26.73
N GLY A 354 -34.39 -6.50 25.58
CA GLY A 354 -35.09 -5.28 25.21
C GLY A 354 -34.79 -4.82 23.78
N PHE A 355 -34.67 -3.51 23.58
CA PHE A 355 -34.36 -2.90 22.30
C PHE A 355 -33.23 -1.88 22.39
N THR A 356 -32.60 -1.61 21.25
CA THR A 356 -31.84 -0.38 21.05
C THR A 356 -32.57 0.50 20.03
N VAL A 357 -32.87 1.73 20.43
CA VAL A 357 -33.40 2.79 19.56
C VAL A 357 -32.23 3.69 19.17
N GLN A 358 -32.07 3.93 17.87
CA GLN A 358 -30.90 4.58 17.33
C GLN A 358 -31.29 5.67 16.34
N ALA A 359 -30.73 6.88 16.51
CA ALA A 359 -30.96 7.97 15.56
C ALA A 359 -30.41 7.62 14.17
N MET A 360 -31.15 7.91 13.10
CA MET A 360 -30.69 7.69 11.73
C MET A 360 -30.14 8.98 11.13
N GLY A 361 -29.00 8.86 10.44
CA GLY A 361 -28.41 9.95 9.66
C GLY A 361 -28.61 9.71 8.18
N LYS A 362 -29.27 10.64 7.47
CA LYS A 362 -29.26 10.66 6.00
C LYS A 362 -28.04 11.42 5.52
N ARG A 363 -27.11 10.73 4.87
CA ARG A 363 -25.94 11.34 4.23
C ARG A 363 -25.94 10.95 2.75
N PRO A 364 -26.58 11.76 1.88
CA PRO A 364 -26.56 11.52 0.44
C PRO A 364 -25.12 11.44 -0.05
N LEU A 365 -24.82 10.50 -0.95
CA LEU A 365 -23.50 10.30 -1.55
C LEU A 365 -22.38 9.90 -0.56
N ALA A 366 -22.72 9.49 0.67
CA ALA A 366 -21.72 8.95 1.59
C ALA A 366 -21.19 7.60 1.10
N GLN A 367 -19.88 7.39 1.28
CA GLN A 367 -19.25 6.08 1.12
C GLN A 367 -19.25 5.35 2.45
N GLU A 368 -19.64 4.07 2.43
CA GLU A 368 -19.56 3.21 3.60
C GLU A 368 -18.18 2.55 3.67
N LEU A 369 -17.52 2.66 4.82
CA LEU A 369 -16.26 1.98 5.12
C LEU A 369 -16.46 1.08 6.34
N ILE A 370 -16.18 -0.20 6.16
CA ILE A 370 -16.18 -1.19 7.26
C ILE A 370 -14.73 -1.48 7.63
N VAL A 371 -14.38 -1.26 8.90
CA VAL A 371 -13.04 -1.53 9.42
C VAL A 371 -13.10 -2.71 10.40
N GLY A 372 -12.29 -3.73 10.13
CA GLY A 372 -12.06 -4.86 11.03
C GLY A 372 -10.61 -4.88 11.49
N ALA A 373 -10.39 -5.17 12.77
CA ALA A 373 -9.07 -5.35 13.35
C ALA A 373 -9.00 -6.66 14.12
N SER A 374 -7.86 -7.35 14.01
CA SER A 374 -7.57 -8.57 14.76
C SER A 374 -6.12 -8.54 15.23
N ILE A 375 -5.86 -9.24 16.33
CA ILE A 375 -4.50 -9.43 16.84
C ILE A 375 -4.01 -10.79 16.33
N ASP A 376 -2.89 -10.82 15.61
CA ASP A 376 -2.25 -12.07 15.24
C ASP A 376 -1.72 -12.77 16.50
N ARG A 377 -2.12 -14.04 16.66
CA ARG A 377 -1.81 -14.91 17.80
C ARG A 377 -0.30 -15.08 18.02
N CYS A 378 0.51 -14.88 16.97
CA CYS A 378 1.97 -15.02 17.05
C CYS A 378 2.68 -13.74 17.55
N SER A 379 2.03 -12.58 17.47
CA SER A 379 2.62 -11.27 17.79
C SER A 379 2.07 -10.59 19.04
N GLY A 380 1.04 -11.17 19.67
CA GLY A 380 0.47 -10.70 20.94
C GLY A 380 1.13 -11.35 22.14
N ARG A 381 2.19 -10.74 22.67
CA ARG A 381 2.60 -10.89 24.08
C ARG A 381 2.79 -9.51 24.68
#